data_AF-A0A924ZC29-F1
#
_entry.id   AF-A0A924ZC29-F1
#
_cell.length_a   1.000
_cell.length_b   1.000
_cell.length_c   1.000
_cell.angle_alpha   90.00
_cell.angle_beta   90.00
_cell.angle_gamma   90.00
#
_symmetry.space_group_name_H-M   'P 1'
#
loop_
_entity.id
_entity.type
_entity.pdbx_description
1 polymer ?
#
loop_
_entity_poly.entity_id
_entity_poly.type
_entity_poly.pdbx_seq_one_letter_code
_entity_poly.pdbx_strand_id
1 'polypeptide(L)'
;MMMFWIGVAGLVLLAWLMVWPAWWTEAVRPNSQGANLKNLAPVAILGEQLAALDRDLAAGLLDAQQHELAKREIQHRLLDESGANVNLPATAGSRKAVLSIGLAVPVFALLVYGAIGNPAGLALASGAGRPSEVTPEAVEAMLVKLALRMETGTGSPASDRQGWTMLARSYAVLQRFAESDHAYARAIALAPDDPQLLADRADVLAVLQGQSMAGEPDRLVAKALQIDPRHLKALALAGSSAYQRKDFAAARGYWQQARKLAPAGGEFAADMDRSLVEVASAAGPAASQVPNTAATPADEAGPARITGRVSLAPALAASAQPTDTVFIFARAAEGPRMPLAILKRTVAELPITFALDDSMAMSPEMKLSRFPRVIVGARISRSGNAMPQPGDLHGESPPKGTREKNLELVIDAVQR
;
A
#
# COMPACT_ATOMS: atom_id res chain seq x y z
N MET A 1 36.12 8.63 -11.07
CA MET A 1 35.73 10.03 -11.33
C MET A 1 35.65 10.30 -12.84
N MET A 2 36.72 10.02 -13.60
CA MET A 2 36.79 10.31 -15.05
C MET A 2 35.70 9.63 -15.88
N MET A 3 35.35 8.36 -15.63
CA MET A 3 34.35 7.61 -16.42
C MET A 3 32.92 8.16 -16.34
N PHE A 4 32.47 8.63 -15.17
CA PHE A 4 31.14 9.24 -15.04
C PHE A 4 31.08 10.57 -15.80
N TRP A 5 32.11 11.40 -15.65
CA TRP A 5 32.25 12.65 -16.40
C TRP A 5 32.43 12.41 -17.90
N ILE A 6 33.06 11.30 -18.31
CA ILE A 6 33.12 10.84 -19.71
C ILE A 6 31.73 10.41 -20.19
N GLY A 7 30.91 9.76 -19.36
CA GLY A 7 29.54 9.41 -19.70
C GLY A 7 28.61 10.62 -19.84
N VAL A 8 28.71 11.57 -18.91
CA VAL A 8 27.99 12.86 -18.97
C VAL A 8 28.47 13.68 -20.17
N ALA A 9 29.78 13.79 -20.38
CA ALA A 9 30.35 14.45 -21.56
C ALA A 9 29.94 13.74 -22.85
N GLY A 10 29.85 12.40 -22.84
CA GLY A 10 29.37 11.61 -23.97
C GLY A 10 27.91 11.88 -24.30
N LEU A 11 27.03 11.98 -23.30
CA LEU A 11 25.62 12.34 -23.50
C LEU A 11 25.46 13.79 -23.97
N VAL A 12 26.25 14.72 -23.43
CA VAL A 12 26.28 16.12 -23.89
C VAL A 12 26.81 16.21 -25.32
N LEU A 13 27.83 15.43 -25.67
CA LEU A 13 28.39 15.37 -27.01
C LEU A 13 27.43 14.72 -28.00
N LEU A 14 26.66 13.70 -27.58
CA LEU A 14 25.62 13.06 -28.38
C LEU A 14 24.42 13.99 -28.60
N ALA A 15 24.03 14.76 -27.58
CA ALA A 15 23.04 15.83 -27.72
C ALA A 15 23.54 16.91 -28.70
N TRP A 16 24.80 17.32 -28.59
CA TRP A 16 25.43 18.21 -29.55
C TRP A 16 25.47 17.61 -30.96
N LEU A 17 25.78 16.32 -31.10
CA LEU A 17 25.83 15.60 -32.37
C LEU A 17 24.44 15.46 -33.02
N MET A 18 23.35 15.41 -32.24
CA MET A 18 21.98 15.46 -32.76
C MET A 18 21.60 16.86 -33.27
N VAL A 19 22.13 17.92 -32.65
CA VAL A 19 21.89 19.31 -33.08
C VAL A 19 22.87 19.74 -34.18
N TRP A 20 24.01 19.08 -34.31
CA TRP A 20 25.07 19.38 -35.28
C TRP A 20 24.63 19.30 -36.75
N PRO A 21 23.81 18.32 -37.21
CA PRO A 21 23.25 18.30 -38.56
C PRO A 21 22.44 19.55 -38.89
N ALA A 22 21.76 20.15 -37.91
CA ALA A 22 20.99 21.38 -38.09
C ALA A 22 21.88 22.63 -38.21
N TRP A 23 23.18 22.51 -37.91
CA TRP A 23 24.17 23.57 -38.04
C TRP A 23 24.99 23.48 -39.33
N TRP A 24 25.14 22.28 -39.89
CA TRP A 24 25.76 22.06 -41.20
C TRP A 24 24.77 22.15 -42.37
N THR A 25 23.46 22.14 -42.11
CA THR A 25 22.45 22.47 -43.12
C THR A 25 22.26 23.98 -43.24
N GLU A 26 23.34 24.70 -43.52
CA GLU A 26 23.25 26.00 -44.16
C GLU A 26 23.82 25.87 -45.58
N ALA A 27 22.93 26.04 -46.57
CA ALA A 27 23.21 26.08 -48.01
C ALA A 27 23.31 24.76 -48.79
N VAL A 28 22.37 23.84 -48.59
CA VAL A 28 21.57 23.49 -49.78
C VAL A 28 20.30 24.31 -49.65
N ARG A 29 20.35 25.54 -50.17
CA ARG A 29 19.12 26.14 -50.68
C ARG A 29 18.64 25.15 -51.74
N PRO A 30 17.52 24.43 -51.59
CA PRO A 30 16.84 24.03 -52.80
C PRO A 30 16.47 25.37 -53.43
N ASN A 31 17.18 25.72 -54.51
CA ASN A 31 16.69 26.70 -55.45
C ASN A 31 15.19 26.43 -55.59
N SER A 32 14.35 27.45 -55.41
CA SER A 32 12.88 27.33 -55.47
C SER A 32 12.38 26.77 -56.81
N GLN A 33 13.28 26.50 -57.77
CA GLN A 33 13.04 25.71 -58.97
C GLN A 33 12.88 24.19 -58.72
N GLY A 34 13.48 23.61 -57.66
CA GLY A 34 13.39 22.17 -57.37
C GLY A 34 12.18 21.75 -56.53
N ALA A 35 11.65 22.66 -55.70
CA ALA A 35 10.39 22.46 -54.99
C ALA A 35 9.17 22.48 -55.94
N ASN A 36 9.32 23.13 -57.11
CA ASN A 36 8.30 23.08 -58.16
C ASN A 36 8.20 21.68 -58.80
N LEU A 37 9.28 20.91 -58.88
CA LEU A 37 9.25 19.60 -59.55
C LEU A 37 8.39 18.55 -58.81
N LYS A 38 8.20 18.67 -57.49
CA LYS A 38 7.27 17.80 -56.74
C LYS A 38 5.80 18.21 -56.86
N ASN A 39 5.54 19.45 -57.27
CA ASN A 39 4.20 19.98 -57.52
C ASN A 39 3.83 19.99 -59.02
N LEU A 40 4.71 19.51 -59.90
CA LEU A 40 4.40 19.32 -61.32
C LEU A 40 3.67 18.00 -61.60
N ALA A 41 3.68 17.03 -60.68
CA ALA A 41 2.99 15.76 -60.88
C ALA A 41 1.45 15.94 -61.01
N PRO A 42 0.78 16.76 -60.18
CA PRO A 42 -0.65 17.07 -60.38
C PRO A 42 -0.90 17.85 -61.68
N VAL A 43 -0.10 18.88 -61.97
CA VAL A 43 -0.28 19.74 -63.16
C VAL A 43 -0.08 18.97 -64.48
N ALA A 44 0.88 18.04 -64.53
CA ALA A 44 1.09 17.17 -65.68
C ALA A 44 -0.10 16.23 -65.94
N ILE A 45 -0.69 15.68 -64.86
CA ILE A 45 -1.88 14.81 -64.93
C ILE A 45 -3.11 15.60 -65.43
N LEU A 46 -3.30 16.85 -64.98
CA LEU A 46 -4.38 17.71 -65.49
C LEU A 46 -4.20 18.06 -66.97
N GLY A 47 -2.95 18.24 -67.43
CA GLY A 47 -2.64 18.44 -68.85
C GLY A 47 -2.98 17.24 -69.73
N GLU A 48 -2.70 16.02 -69.24
CA GLU A 48 -3.07 14.78 -69.94
C GLU A 48 -4.59 14.59 -70.02
N GLN A 49 -5.34 15.00 -69.00
CA GLN A 49 -6.81 14.94 -69.00
C GLN A 49 -7.43 15.91 -70.03
N LEU A 50 -6.86 17.09 -70.21
CA LEU A 50 -7.25 18.04 -71.27
C LEU A 50 -7.02 17.44 -72.67
N ALA A 51 -5.85 16.83 -72.89
CA ALA A 51 -5.53 16.20 -74.17
C ALA A 51 -6.35 14.93 -74.46
N ALA A 52 -6.88 14.25 -73.43
CA ALA A 52 -7.86 13.18 -73.59
C ALA A 52 -9.23 13.73 -74.00
N LEU A 53 -9.68 14.82 -73.37
CA LEU A 53 -10.95 15.48 -73.68
C LEU A 53 -11.02 15.99 -75.13
N ASP A 54 -9.93 16.59 -75.64
CA ASP A 54 -9.85 17.05 -77.04
C ASP A 54 -9.90 15.87 -78.03
N ARG A 55 -9.34 14.70 -77.66
CA ARG A 55 -9.41 13.48 -78.48
C ARG A 55 -10.81 12.89 -78.51
N ASP A 56 -11.53 12.91 -77.39
CA ASP A 56 -12.91 12.41 -77.31
C ASP A 56 -13.89 13.29 -78.10
N LEU A 57 -13.66 14.61 -78.16
CA LEU A 57 -14.38 15.52 -79.06
C LEU A 57 -14.05 15.21 -80.54
N ALA A 58 -12.77 15.01 -80.88
CA ALA A 58 -12.36 14.68 -82.24
C ALA A 58 -12.88 13.30 -82.71
N ALA A 59 -13.09 12.37 -81.78
CA ALA A 59 -13.71 11.07 -82.02
C ALA A 59 -15.25 11.13 -82.08
N GLY A 60 -15.86 12.30 -81.87
CA GLY A 60 -17.32 12.50 -81.89
C GLY A 60 -18.06 11.90 -80.69
N LEU A 61 -17.34 11.52 -79.64
CA LEU A 61 -17.90 10.92 -78.43
C LEU A 61 -18.42 11.97 -77.44
N LEU A 62 -17.96 13.21 -77.57
CA LEU A 62 -18.38 14.36 -76.76
C LEU A 62 -18.98 15.46 -77.65
N ASP A 63 -20.00 16.17 -77.14
CA ASP A 63 -20.53 17.39 -77.77
C ASP A 63 -19.62 18.60 -77.47
N ALA A 64 -19.56 19.55 -78.41
CA ALA A 64 -18.79 20.80 -78.27
C ALA A 64 -19.16 21.62 -77.03
N GLN A 65 -20.44 21.65 -76.61
CA GLN A 65 -20.84 22.36 -75.39
C GLN A 65 -20.39 21.63 -74.12
N GLN A 66 -20.51 20.31 -74.09
CA GLN A 66 -20.00 19.50 -72.98
C GLN A 66 -18.47 19.60 -72.85
N HIS A 67 -17.76 19.66 -73.97
CA HIS A 67 -16.31 19.84 -74.00
C HIS A 67 -15.90 21.17 -73.37
N GLU A 68 -16.54 22.28 -73.74
CA GLU A 68 -16.23 23.61 -73.21
C GLU A 68 -16.50 23.73 -71.70
N LEU A 69 -17.56 23.08 -71.20
CA LEU A 69 -17.86 23.06 -69.76
C LEU A 69 -16.82 22.28 -68.96
N ALA A 70 -16.47 21.07 -69.42
CA ALA A 70 -15.45 20.25 -68.78
C ALA A 70 -14.06 20.91 -68.83
N LYS A 71 -13.74 21.60 -69.92
CA LYS A 71 -12.50 22.37 -70.06
C LYS A 71 -12.39 23.49 -69.04
N ARG A 72 -13.46 24.27 -68.81
CA ARG A 72 -13.47 25.37 -67.83
C ARG A 72 -13.32 24.87 -66.40
N GLU A 73 -13.95 23.76 -66.06
CA GLU A 73 -13.84 23.15 -64.73
C GLU A 73 -12.40 22.74 -64.40
N ILE A 74 -11.71 22.11 -65.36
CA ILE A 74 -10.29 21.72 -65.21
C ILE A 74 -9.40 22.96 -65.07
N GLN A 75 -9.65 24.01 -65.85
CA GLN A 75 -8.92 25.28 -65.74
C GLN A 75 -9.11 25.96 -64.39
N HIS A 76 -10.32 25.90 -63.82
CA HIS A 76 -10.60 26.47 -62.50
C HIS A 76 -9.84 25.72 -61.39
N ARG A 77 -9.82 24.38 -61.43
CA ARG A 77 -9.03 23.57 -60.48
C ARG A 77 -7.54 23.81 -60.61
N LEU A 78 -7.04 24.00 -61.83
CA LEU A 78 -5.64 24.34 -62.06
C LEU A 78 -5.25 25.67 -61.39
N LEU A 79 -6.15 26.66 -61.43
CA LEU A 79 -5.96 27.95 -60.76
C LEU A 79 -6.03 27.83 -59.23
N ASP A 80 -6.95 27.03 -58.70
CA ASP A 80 -7.07 26.79 -57.25
C ASP A 80 -5.87 26.02 -56.68
N GLU A 81 -5.37 24.99 -57.39
CA GLU A 81 -4.21 24.22 -56.94
C GLU A 81 -2.88 24.99 -57.11
N SER A 82 -2.78 25.89 -58.10
CA SER A 82 -1.60 26.77 -58.25
C SER A 82 -1.59 27.97 -57.29
N GLY A 83 -2.77 28.37 -56.79
CA GLY A 83 -2.93 29.46 -55.82
C GLY A 83 -2.73 29.07 -54.35
N ALA A 84 -2.79 27.78 -54.01
CA ALA A 84 -2.64 27.27 -52.64
C ALA A 84 -1.18 27.24 -52.15
N ASN A 85 -0.50 28.40 -52.16
CA ASN A 85 0.73 28.58 -51.38
C ASN A 85 0.36 28.75 -49.90
N VAL A 86 0.31 27.64 -49.16
CA VAL A 86 0.17 27.69 -47.70
C VAL A 86 1.49 28.18 -47.10
N ASN A 87 1.63 29.51 -46.96
CA ASN A 87 2.66 30.11 -46.12
C ASN A 87 2.34 29.79 -44.66
N LEU A 88 2.86 28.68 -44.15
CA LEU A 88 2.96 28.47 -42.71
C LEU A 88 3.94 29.52 -42.15
N PRO A 89 3.57 30.26 -41.09
CA PRO A 89 4.53 31.15 -40.44
C PRO A 89 5.64 30.30 -39.85
N ALA A 90 6.82 30.35 -40.47
CA ALA A 90 8.03 29.83 -39.86
C ALA A 90 8.35 30.71 -38.65
N THR A 91 7.96 30.27 -37.45
CA THR A 91 8.56 30.80 -36.22
C THR A 91 10.04 30.45 -36.26
N ALA A 92 10.85 31.39 -36.74
CA ALA A 92 12.29 31.35 -36.63
C ALA A 92 12.64 31.41 -35.14
N GLY A 93 12.70 30.25 -34.50
CA GLY A 93 13.31 30.12 -33.18
C GLY A 93 14.74 30.65 -33.29
N SER A 94 15.00 31.81 -32.67
CA SER A 94 16.32 32.42 -32.63
C SER A 94 17.35 31.37 -32.25
N ARG A 95 18.45 31.24 -33.00
CA ARG A 95 19.57 30.34 -32.66
C ARG A 95 20.03 30.51 -31.21
N LYS A 96 19.85 31.71 -30.65
CA LYS A 96 20.11 32.02 -29.24
C LYS A 96 19.15 31.32 -28.27
N ALA A 97 17.87 31.18 -28.63
CA ALA A 97 16.86 30.48 -27.82
C ALA A 97 17.15 28.98 -27.71
N VAL A 98 17.53 28.34 -28.82
CA VAL A 98 17.96 26.94 -28.85
C VAL A 98 19.23 26.74 -28.02
N LEU A 99 20.20 27.66 -28.12
CA LEU A 99 21.43 27.62 -27.32
C LEU A 99 21.15 27.78 -25.82
N SER A 100 20.26 28.73 -25.45
CA SER A 100 19.90 28.95 -24.06
C SER A 100 19.16 27.77 -23.44
N ILE A 101 18.27 27.10 -24.19
CA ILE A 101 17.58 25.88 -23.70
C ILE A 101 18.57 24.71 -23.61
N GLY A 102 19.43 24.54 -24.61
CA GLY A 102 20.44 23.48 -24.64
C GLY A 102 21.47 23.57 -23.52
N LEU A 103 21.76 24.78 -23.02
CA LEU A 103 22.64 24.99 -21.87
C LEU A 103 21.88 25.01 -20.53
N ALA A 104 20.68 25.59 -20.49
CA ALA A 104 19.89 25.71 -19.27
C ALA A 104 19.45 24.35 -18.72
N VAL A 105 19.04 23.42 -19.58
CA VAL A 105 18.58 22.08 -19.14
C VAL A 105 19.69 21.28 -18.43
N PRO A 106 20.92 21.13 -18.96
CA PRO A 106 21.99 20.45 -18.25
C PRO A 106 22.41 21.17 -16.96
N VAL A 107 22.50 22.50 -16.97
CA VAL A 107 22.87 23.27 -15.77
C VAL A 107 21.81 23.14 -14.68
N PHE A 108 20.54 23.21 -15.06
CA PHE A 108 19.42 23.00 -14.14
C PHE A 108 19.42 21.58 -13.58
N ALA A 109 19.69 20.56 -14.41
CA ALA A 109 19.83 19.18 -13.96
C ALA A 109 20.98 19.03 -12.94
N LEU A 110 22.12 19.68 -13.17
CA LEU A 110 23.25 19.69 -12.23
C LEU A 110 22.91 20.39 -10.91
N LEU A 111 22.17 21.51 -10.95
CA LEU A 111 21.73 22.23 -9.75
C LEU A 111 20.72 21.41 -8.93
N VAL A 112 19.73 20.80 -9.58
CA VAL A 112 18.74 19.93 -8.92
C VAL A 112 19.43 18.70 -8.32
N TYR A 113 20.40 18.11 -9.03
CA TYR A 113 21.20 17.00 -8.50
C TYR A 113 22.07 17.43 -7.32
N GLY A 114 22.60 18.66 -7.31
CA GLY A 114 23.33 19.20 -6.16
C GLY A 114 22.45 19.45 -4.94
N ALA A 115 21.19 19.84 -5.13
CA ALA A 115 20.27 20.18 -4.04
C ALA A 115 19.55 18.94 -3.45
N ILE A 116 19.20 17.95 -4.28
CA ILE A 116 18.40 16.78 -3.88
C ILE A 116 19.23 15.48 -3.91
N GLY A 117 20.25 15.42 -4.76
CA GLY A 117 21.09 14.24 -4.93
C GLY A 117 22.13 14.09 -3.82
N ASN A 118 22.83 12.95 -3.83
CA ASN A 118 23.90 12.65 -2.90
C ASN A 118 25.27 12.75 -3.61
N PRO A 119 25.88 13.96 -3.70
CA PRO A 119 27.18 14.13 -4.35
C PRO A 119 28.30 13.35 -3.67
N ALA A 120 28.15 13.00 -2.37
CA ALA A 120 29.10 12.15 -1.65
C ALA A 120 29.05 10.68 -2.11
N GLY A 121 27.93 10.22 -2.70
CA GLY A 121 27.83 8.89 -3.32
C GLY A 121 28.75 8.71 -4.54
N LEU A 122 29.07 9.80 -5.25
CA LEU A 122 30.03 9.79 -6.37
C LEU A 122 31.49 9.70 -5.89
N ALA A 123 31.80 10.26 -4.71
CA ALA A 123 33.11 10.13 -4.09
C ALA A 123 33.39 8.68 -3.64
N LEU A 124 32.36 7.99 -3.15
CA LEU A 124 32.43 6.56 -2.79
C LEU A 124 32.68 5.67 -4.02
N ALA A 125 32.09 6.02 -5.17
CA ALA A 125 32.26 5.30 -6.43
C ALA A 125 33.59 5.59 -7.18
N SER A 126 34.36 6.59 -6.72
CA SER A 126 35.60 7.01 -7.39
C SER A 126 36.88 6.80 -6.58
N GLY A 127 36.77 6.22 -5.39
CA GLY A 127 37.91 5.57 -4.75
C GLY A 127 38.34 4.36 -5.57
N ALA A 128 39.50 4.46 -6.22
CA ALA A 128 40.19 3.34 -6.83
C ALA A 128 40.68 2.36 -5.74
N GLY A 129 39.74 1.62 -5.18
CA GLY A 129 39.94 0.32 -4.58
C GLY A 129 38.93 -0.60 -5.26
N ARG A 130 39.27 -1.87 -5.45
CA ARG A 130 38.34 -2.93 -5.88
C ARG A 130 36.98 -2.73 -5.18
N PRO A 131 35.83 -3.12 -5.77
CA PRO A 131 34.62 -3.26 -4.96
C PRO A 131 35.07 -4.03 -3.74
N SER A 132 35.00 -3.39 -2.57
CA SER A 132 35.25 -4.12 -1.33
C SER A 132 34.13 -5.12 -1.34
N GLU A 133 34.45 -6.32 -1.81
CA GLU A 133 33.78 -7.52 -1.41
C GLU A 133 33.58 -7.30 0.08
N VAL A 134 32.31 -7.20 0.50
CA VAL A 134 31.97 -6.96 1.90
C VAL A 134 32.34 -8.26 2.60
N THR A 135 33.65 -8.44 2.79
CA THR A 135 34.18 -9.61 3.47
C THR A 135 33.92 -9.41 4.95
N PRO A 136 33.67 -10.49 5.70
CA PRO A 136 33.48 -10.42 7.15
C PRO A 136 34.58 -9.61 7.85
N GLU A 137 35.82 -9.72 7.39
CA GLU A 137 36.99 -9.04 7.95
C GLU A 137 36.97 -7.53 7.68
N ALA A 138 36.48 -7.10 6.52
CA ALA A 138 36.34 -5.68 6.20
C ALA A 138 35.27 -5.01 7.07
N VAL A 139 34.16 -5.72 7.33
CA VAL A 139 33.11 -5.27 8.25
C VAL A 139 33.64 -5.17 9.67
N GLU A 140 34.39 -6.16 10.13
CA GLU A 140 35.01 -6.15 11.45
C GLU A 140 36.01 -5.01 11.62
N ALA A 141 36.89 -4.79 10.64
CA ALA A 141 37.84 -3.68 10.67
C ALA A 141 37.15 -2.31 10.72
N MET A 142 36.03 -2.15 10.00
CA MET A 142 35.22 -0.93 10.05
C MET A 142 34.56 -0.74 11.42
N LEU A 143 34.08 -1.83 12.02
CA LEU A 143 33.46 -1.82 13.35
C LEU A 143 34.48 -1.44 14.44
N VAL A 144 35.70 -1.98 14.38
CA VAL A 144 36.79 -1.63 15.30
C VAL A 144 37.17 -0.15 15.17
N LYS A 145 37.30 0.36 13.94
CA LYS A 145 37.57 1.79 13.71
C LYS A 145 36.46 2.68 14.26
N LEU A 146 35.20 2.25 14.10
CA LEU A 146 34.05 2.94 14.66
C LEU A 146 34.12 2.94 16.19
N ALA A 147 34.30 1.78 16.82
CA ALA A 147 34.40 1.64 18.27
C ALA A 147 35.49 2.56 18.85
N LEU A 148 36.69 2.57 18.25
CA LEU A 148 37.78 3.43 18.68
C LEU A 148 37.44 4.92 18.58
N ARG A 149 36.78 5.35 17.49
CA ARG A 149 36.27 6.72 17.37
C ARG A 149 35.25 7.04 18.46
N MET A 150 34.36 6.09 18.76
CA MET A 150 33.34 6.27 19.79
C MET A 150 33.97 6.42 21.19
N GLU A 151 35.01 5.65 21.49
CA GLU A 151 35.74 5.73 22.76
C GLU A 151 36.52 7.04 22.92
N THR A 152 37.06 7.58 21.83
CA THR A 152 37.80 8.86 21.85
C THR A 152 36.89 10.09 21.99
N GLY A 153 35.57 9.96 21.81
CA GLY A 153 34.59 11.01 22.13
C GLY A 153 34.79 12.32 21.35
N THR A 154 35.15 12.22 20.07
CA THR A 154 35.53 13.38 19.24
C THR A 154 34.34 14.06 18.52
N GLY A 155 33.11 13.59 18.74
CA GLY A 155 31.92 14.12 18.09
C GLY A 155 31.05 15.00 18.98
N SER A 156 29.93 15.46 18.41
CA SER A 156 28.86 16.12 19.17
C SER A 156 28.01 15.08 19.92
N PRO A 157 27.30 15.45 21.00
CA PRO A 157 26.43 14.51 21.73
C PRO A 157 25.40 13.78 20.83
N ALA A 158 24.87 14.48 19.82
CA ALA A 158 23.91 13.90 18.89
C ALA A 158 24.56 12.90 17.91
N SER A 159 25.72 13.23 17.34
CA SER A 159 26.49 12.30 16.49
C SER A 159 26.99 11.11 17.28
N ASP A 160 27.36 11.33 18.54
CA ASP A 160 27.91 10.29 19.39
C ASP A 160 26.83 9.28 19.78
N ARG A 161 25.63 9.75 20.12
CA ARG A 161 24.47 8.88 20.34
C ARG A 161 24.18 8.01 19.12
N GLN A 162 24.17 8.60 17.92
CA GLN A 162 23.94 7.85 16.69
C GLN A 162 25.06 6.83 16.44
N GLY A 163 26.31 7.20 16.68
CA GLY A 163 27.47 6.31 16.56
C GLY A 163 27.41 5.12 17.51
N TRP A 164 27.08 5.35 18.79
CA TRP A 164 26.91 4.29 19.79
C TRP A 164 25.72 3.38 19.45
N THR A 165 24.61 3.95 18.98
CA THR A 165 23.43 3.18 18.56
C THR A 165 23.76 2.27 17.37
N MET A 166 24.47 2.81 16.37
CA MET A 166 24.89 2.04 15.20
C MET A 166 25.85 0.91 15.60
N LEU A 167 26.82 1.21 16.47
CA LEU A 167 27.76 0.23 17.00
C LEU A 167 27.01 -0.91 17.73
N ALA A 168 26.04 -0.56 18.58
CA ALA A 168 25.24 -1.51 19.33
C ALA A 168 24.43 -2.45 18.42
N ARG A 169 23.76 -1.89 17.39
CA ARG A 169 23.00 -2.67 16.41
C ARG A 169 23.89 -3.61 15.59
N SER A 170 25.06 -3.13 15.17
CA SER A 170 26.03 -3.96 14.45
C SER A 170 26.52 -5.12 15.31
N TYR A 171 26.82 -4.88 16.59
CA TYR A 171 27.18 -5.96 17.51
C TYR A 171 26.04 -6.97 17.71
N ALA A 172 24.79 -6.51 17.83
CA ALA A 172 23.63 -7.42 17.94
C ALA A 172 23.44 -8.30 16.70
N VAL A 173 23.60 -7.73 15.49
CA VAL A 173 23.53 -8.49 14.22
C VAL A 173 24.63 -9.55 14.16
N LEU A 174 25.83 -9.21 14.63
CA LEU A 174 26.97 -10.14 14.73
C LEU A 174 26.87 -11.10 15.92
N GLN A 175 25.75 -11.13 16.65
CA GLN A 175 25.52 -11.96 17.84
C GLN A 175 26.51 -11.68 18.99
N ARG A 176 27.17 -10.51 18.97
CA ARG A 176 28.10 -10.02 19.99
C ARG A 176 27.33 -9.24 21.05
N PHE A 177 26.47 -9.93 21.77
CA PHE A 177 25.45 -9.28 22.62
C PHE A 177 26.04 -8.52 23.81
N ALA A 178 27.17 -8.97 24.37
CA ALA A 178 27.83 -8.29 25.48
C ALA A 178 28.35 -6.90 25.06
N GLU A 179 29.02 -6.82 23.91
CA GLU A 179 29.48 -5.54 23.37
C GLU A 179 28.30 -4.65 22.91
N SER A 180 27.23 -5.27 22.43
CA SER A 180 25.99 -4.58 22.09
C SER A 180 25.37 -3.90 23.31
N ASP A 181 25.25 -4.58 24.46
CA ASP A 181 24.73 -4.01 25.70
C ASP A 181 25.57 -2.81 26.16
N HIS A 182 26.90 -2.95 26.14
CA HIS A 182 27.81 -1.86 26.50
C HIS A 182 27.58 -0.63 25.60
N ALA A 183 27.50 -0.82 24.28
CA ALA A 183 27.27 0.28 23.34
C ALA A 183 25.87 0.91 23.53
N TYR A 184 24.82 0.12 23.78
CA TYR A 184 23.50 0.65 24.09
C TYR A 184 23.49 1.43 25.42
N ALA A 185 24.21 0.98 26.44
CA ALA A 185 24.32 1.71 27.71
C ALA A 185 24.95 3.10 27.50
N ARG A 186 25.96 3.21 26.63
CA ARG A 186 26.56 4.51 26.23
C ARG A 186 25.58 5.37 25.45
N ALA A 187 24.81 4.78 24.53
CA ALA A 187 23.78 5.51 23.78
C ALA A 187 22.67 6.06 24.68
N ILE A 188 22.19 5.25 25.65
CA ILE A 188 21.18 5.65 26.63
C ILE A 188 21.70 6.72 27.58
N ALA A 189 22.98 6.69 27.97
CA ALA A 189 23.57 7.76 28.77
C ALA A 189 23.50 9.14 28.08
N LEU A 190 23.50 9.17 26.74
CA LEU A 190 23.35 10.38 25.93
C LEU A 190 21.88 10.75 25.65
N ALA A 191 20.97 9.79 25.70
CA ALA A 191 19.53 10.00 25.58
C ALA A 191 18.75 9.03 26.50
N PRO A 192 18.61 9.35 27.79
CA PRO A 192 18.07 8.42 28.79
C PRO A 192 16.57 8.13 28.61
N ASP A 193 15.86 8.99 27.88
CA ASP A 193 14.41 8.91 27.67
C ASP A 193 14.06 8.60 26.21
N ASP A 194 14.97 7.98 25.46
CA ASP A 194 14.67 7.43 24.14
C ASP A 194 14.05 6.02 24.29
N PRO A 195 12.73 5.85 24.04
CA PRO A 195 12.05 4.56 24.24
C PRO A 195 12.58 3.46 23.31
N GLN A 196 13.10 3.83 22.13
CA GLN A 196 13.65 2.86 21.18
C GLN A 196 14.97 2.28 21.71
N LEU A 197 15.86 3.12 22.26
CA LEU A 197 17.13 2.65 22.84
C LEU A 197 16.90 1.76 24.07
N LEU A 198 15.93 2.12 24.91
CA LEU A 198 15.53 1.33 26.07
C LEU A 198 15.00 -0.06 25.65
N ALA A 199 14.11 -0.11 24.67
CA ALA A 199 13.56 -1.37 24.16
C ALA A 199 14.60 -2.23 23.43
N ASP A 200 15.50 -1.60 22.65
CA ASP A 200 16.57 -2.31 21.95
C ASP A 200 17.59 -2.92 22.91
N ARG A 201 17.96 -2.20 23.98
CA ARG A 201 18.84 -2.74 25.02
C ARG A 201 18.18 -3.86 25.82
N ALA A 202 16.90 -3.72 26.15
CA ALA A 202 16.16 -4.75 26.88
C ALA A 202 16.16 -6.09 26.13
N ASP A 203 15.98 -6.04 24.81
CA ASP A 203 16.04 -7.21 23.92
C ASP A 203 17.41 -7.90 23.97
N VAL A 204 18.50 -7.12 23.84
CA VAL A 204 19.87 -7.64 23.94
C VAL A 204 20.15 -8.29 25.30
N LEU A 205 19.73 -7.64 26.39
CA LEU A 205 19.89 -8.17 27.74
C LEU A 205 19.07 -9.45 27.93
N ALA A 206 17.87 -9.53 27.36
CA ALA A 206 17.06 -10.74 27.43
C ALA A 206 17.74 -11.92 26.72
N VAL A 207 18.35 -11.67 25.55
CA VAL A 207 19.13 -12.68 24.84
C VAL A 207 20.33 -13.15 25.68
N LEU A 208 21.09 -12.23 26.27
CA LEU A 208 22.21 -12.56 27.17
C LEU A 208 21.78 -13.40 28.39
N GLN A 209 20.54 -13.22 28.85
CA GLN A 209 19.95 -13.97 29.96
C GLN A 209 19.20 -15.23 29.50
N GLY A 210 19.47 -15.74 28.30
CA GLY A 210 18.86 -16.97 27.80
C GLY A 210 17.37 -16.80 27.50
N GLN A 211 16.99 -15.69 26.87
CA GLN A 211 15.61 -15.25 26.60
C GLN A 211 14.83 -14.83 27.84
N SER A 212 15.45 -14.62 29.00
CA SER A 212 14.74 -14.15 30.19
C SER A 212 14.48 -12.65 30.16
N MET A 213 13.24 -12.25 30.43
CA MET A 213 12.88 -10.84 30.61
C MET A 213 13.04 -10.36 32.06
N ALA A 214 13.46 -11.23 32.99
CA ALA A 214 13.45 -10.92 34.41
C ALA A 214 14.50 -9.86 34.80
N GLY A 215 14.13 -8.94 35.70
CA GLY A 215 15.04 -7.94 36.24
C GLY A 215 15.16 -6.70 35.35
N GLU A 216 16.38 -6.42 34.86
CA GLU A 216 16.68 -5.19 34.12
C GLU A 216 15.95 -5.06 32.77
N PRO A 217 15.80 -6.13 31.94
CA PRO A 217 15.02 -6.04 30.70
C PRO A 217 13.58 -5.55 30.94
N ASP A 218 12.88 -6.11 31.93
CA ASP A 218 11.51 -5.70 32.27
C ASP A 218 11.45 -4.23 32.72
N ARG A 219 12.44 -3.75 33.48
CA ARG A 219 12.52 -2.34 33.91
C ARG A 219 12.70 -1.39 32.74
N LEU A 220 13.59 -1.72 31.80
CA LEU A 220 13.83 -0.92 30.61
C LEU A 220 12.59 -0.88 29.71
N VAL A 221 11.91 -2.01 29.53
CA VAL A 221 10.64 -2.10 28.79
C VAL A 221 9.55 -1.27 29.47
N ALA A 222 9.40 -1.37 30.80
CA ALA A 222 8.44 -0.58 31.55
C ALA A 222 8.72 0.92 31.42
N LYS A 223 9.98 1.34 31.49
CA LYS A 223 10.38 2.75 31.27
C LYS A 223 10.06 3.19 29.84
N ALA A 224 10.37 2.37 28.83
CA ALA A 224 10.06 2.66 27.44
C ALA A 224 8.55 2.87 27.22
N LEU A 225 7.70 2.03 27.81
CA LEU A 225 6.24 2.15 27.71
C LEU A 225 5.65 3.30 28.52
N GLN A 226 6.34 3.76 29.58
CA GLN A 226 5.95 4.99 30.28
C GLN A 226 6.18 6.23 29.40
N ILE A 227 7.26 6.24 28.61
CA ILE A 227 7.60 7.34 27.71
C ILE A 227 6.73 7.30 26.45
N ASP A 228 6.64 6.12 25.82
CA ASP A 228 5.80 5.88 24.65
C ASP A 228 4.95 4.60 24.84
N PRO A 229 3.68 4.75 25.26
CA PRO A 229 2.77 3.62 25.45
C PRO A 229 2.44 2.85 24.17
N ARG A 230 2.74 3.40 22.99
CA ARG A 230 2.49 2.78 21.68
C ARG A 230 3.78 2.26 21.04
N HIS A 231 4.88 2.18 21.79
CA HIS A 231 6.15 1.71 21.27
C HIS A 231 6.10 0.21 20.91
N LEU A 232 6.11 -0.07 19.61
CA LEU A 232 5.84 -1.39 19.03
C LEU A 232 6.69 -2.52 19.66
N LYS A 233 8.02 -2.35 19.70
CA LYS A 233 8.94 -3.34 20.25
C LYS A 233 8.81 -3.50 21.76
N ALA A 234 8.54 -2.40 22.48
CA ALA A 234 8.41 -2.45 23.94
C ALA A 234 7.12 -3.19 24.34
N LEU A 235 6.03 -3.00 23.59
CA LEU A 235 4.80 -3.78 23.77
C LEU A 235 5.05 -5.28 23.51
N ALA A 236 5.78 -5.63 22.46
CA ALA A 236 6.12 -7.03 22.19
C ALA A 236 6.92 -7.67 23.33
N LEU A 237 7.97 -6.98 23.81
CA LEU A 237 8.80 -7.46 24.92
C LEU A 237 8.04 -7.51 26.25
N ALA A 238 7.15 -6.56 26.53
CA ALA A 238 6.28 -6.58 27.70
C ALA A 238 5.33 -7.78 27.68
N GLY A 239 4.82 -8.13 26.50
CA GLY A 239 4.03 -9.35 26.31
C GLY A 239 4.85 -10.61 26.61
N SER A 240 6.08 -10.70 26.11
CA SER A 240 7.00 -11.81 26.41
C SER A 240 7.32 -11.92 27.90
N SER A 241 7.55 -10.79 28.56
CA SER A 241 7.80 -10.74 30.00
C SER A 241 6.61 -11.22 30.82
N ALA A 242 5.40 -10.74 30.49
CA ALA A 242 4.16 -11.19 31.11
C ALA A 242 3.91 -12.70 30.89
N TYR A 243 4.21 -13.20 29.68
CA TYR A 243 4.07 -14.61 29.35
C TYR A 243 5.00 -15.50 30.20
N GLN A 244 6.26 -15.09 30.38
CA GLN A 244 7.23 -15.80 31.23
C GLN A 244 6.80 -15.83 32.70
N ARG A 245 6.14 -14.76 33.17
CA ARG A 245 5.52 -14.71 34.51
C ARG A 245 4.21 -15.49 34.61
N LYS A 246 3.78 -16.16 33.54
CA LYS A 246 2.48 -16.86 33.41
C LYS A 246 1.27 -15.93 33.54
N ASP A 247 1.46 -14.63 33.40
CA ASP A 247 0.37 -13.66 33.29
C ASP A 247 -0.09 -13.59 31.84
N PHE A 248 -0.83 -14.64 31.44
CA PHE A 248 -1.32 -14.80 30.08
C PHE A 248 -2.34 -13.72 29.68
N ALA A 249 -3.02 -13.11 30.65
CA ALA A 249 -3.96 -12.03 30.41
C ALA A 249 -3.22 -10.75 29.99
N ALA A 250 -2.20 -10.34 30.75
CA ALA A 250 -1.37 -9.19 30.40
C ALA A 250 -0.58 -9.45 29.10
N ALA A 251 0.00 -10.65 28.93
CA ALA A 251 0.73 -11.03 27.73
C ALA A 251 -0.12 -10.87 26.45
N ARG A 252 -1.35 -11.41 26.48
CA ARG A 252 -2.31 -11.24 25.40
C ARG A 252 -2.64 -9.77 25.15
N GLY A 253 -2.84 -8.99 26.21
CA GLY A 253 -3.13 -7.55 26.11
C GLY A 253 -2.03 -6.79 25.37
N TYR A 254 -0.77 -6.97 25.78
CA TYR A 254 0.36 -6.29 25.15
C TYR A 254 0.58 -6.72 23.70
N TRP A 255 0.54 -8.03 23.40
CA TRP A 255 0.71 -8.52 22.02
C TRP A 255 -0.45 -8.11 21.10
N GLN A 256 -1.68 -8.00 21.61
CA GLN A 256 -2.80 -7.44 20.83
C GLN A 256 -2.58 -5.97 20.48
N GLN A 257 -2.04 -5.17 21.41
CA GLN A 257 -1.71 -3.78 21.15
C GLN A 257 -0.59 -3.66 20.12
N ALA A 258 0.51 -4.42 20.30
CA ALA A 258 1.61 -4.48 19.34
C ALA A 258 1.10 -4.88 17.94
N ARG A 259 0.23 -5.89 17.87
CA ARG A 259 -0.35 -6.38 16.60
C ARG A 259 -1.19 -5.35 15.87
N LYS A 260 -1.94 -4.51 16.59
CA LYS A 260 -2.75 -3.43 16.01
C LYS A 260 -1.90 -2.32 15.40
N LEU A 261 -0.70 -2.12 15.92
CA LEU A 261 0.24 -1.08 15.47
C LEU A 261 1.16 -1.59 14.35
N ALA A 262 1.34 -2.91 14.25
CA ALA A 262 2.16 -3.55 13.23
C ALA A 262 1.56 -3.40 11.82
N PRO A 263 2.39 -3.10 10.79
CA PRO A 263 1.94 -3.14 9.39
C PRO A 263 1.37 -4.50 9.00
N ALA A 264 0.25 -4.51 8.28
CA ALA A 264 -0.37 -5.74 7.80
C ALA A 264 0.57 -6.48 6.83
N GLY A 265 0.72 -7.81 7.01
CA GLY A 265 1.54 -8.66 6.14
C GLY A 265 3.05 -8.64 6.42
N GLY A 266 3.52 -7.89 7.44
CA GLY A 266 4.92 -7.91 7.86
C GLY A 266 5.27 -9.08 8.79
N GLU A 267 6.55 -9.46 8.84
CA GLU A 267 7.08 -10.52 9.72
C GLU A 267 6.71 -10.27 11.19
N PHE A 268 6.89 -9.05 11.67
CA PHE A 268 6.52 -8.66 13.03
C PHE A 268 5.03 -8.91 13.34
N ALA A 269 4.14 -8.65 12.38
CA ALA A 269 2.71 -8.92 12.55
C ALA A 269 2.42 -10.42 12.65
N ALA A 270 3.10 -11.24 11.83
CA ALA A 270 3.00 -12.69 11.87
C ALA A 270 3.55 -13.28 13.19
N ASP A 271 4.64 -12.73 13.72
CA ASP A 271 5.18 -13.14 15.02
C ASP A 271 4.21 -12.83 16.16
N MET A 272 3.61 -11.63 16.15
CA MET A 272 2.56 -11.29 17.14
C MET A 272 1.34 -12.19 17.01
N ASP A 273 0.91 -12.55 15.80
CA ASP A 273 -0.19 -13.51 15.59
C ASP A 273 0.16 -14.89 16.17
N ARG A 274 1.40 -15.36 15.98
CA ARG A 274 1.89 -16.63 16.56
C ARG A 274 1.89 -16.58 18.08
N SER A 275 2.43 -15.51 18.68
CA SER A 275 2.43 -15.32 20.14
C SER A 275 1.00 -15.26 20.72
N LEU A 276 0.04 -14.69 19.98
CA LEU A 276 -1.37 -14.65 20.38
C LEU A 276 -2.05 -16.01 20.34
N VAL A 277 -1.69 -16.88 19.40
CA VAL A 277 -2.14 -18.28 19.38
C VAL A 277 -1.51 -19.08 20.53
N GLU A 278 -0.22 -18.85 20.78
CA GLU A 278 0.53 -19.52 21.84
C GLU A 278 -0.05 -19.19 23.22
N VAL A 279 -0.30 -17.91 23.52
CA VAL A 279 -0.89 -17.50 24.79
C VAL A 279 -2.33 -17.97 24.97
N ALA A 280 -3.10 -18.10 23.89
CA ALA A 280 -4.44 -18.67 23.96
C ALA A 280 -4.39 -20.16 24.33
N SER A 281 -3.42 -20.89 23.78
CA SER A 281 -3.21 -22.31 24.05
C SER A 281 -2.69 -22.53 25.47
N ALA A 282 -1.72 -21.72 25.92
CA ALA A 282 -1.10 -21.82 27.24
C ALA A 282 -2.06 -21.46 28.39
N ALA A 283 -3.02 -20.58 28.14
CA ALA A 283 -3.99 -20.15 29.14
C ALA A 283 -5.11 -21.19 29.37
N GLY A 284 -5.27 -22.18 28.48
CA GLY A 284 -6.31 -23.21 28.54
C GLY A 284 -7.75 -22.67 28.48
N PRO A 285 -8.78 -23.55 28.40
CA PRO A 285 -10.19 -23.15 28.36
C PRO A 285 -10.69 -22.48 29.66
N ALA A 286 -9.87 -22.44 30.71
CA ALA A 286 -10.22 -21.88 32.02
C ALA A 286 -9.76 -20.43 32.25
N ALA A 287 -8.86 -19.87 31.43
CA ALA A 287 -8.39 -18.48 31.59
C ALA A 287 -9.27 -17.44 30.87
N SER A 288 -10.45 -17.83 30.39
CA SER A 288 -11.51 -16.89 29.99
C SER A 288 -12.26 -16.30 31.18
N GLN A 289 -11.88 -16.64 32.42
CA GLN A 289 -12.44 -16.06 33.63
C GLN A 289 -11.31 -15.66 34.59
N VAL A 290 -11.02 -14.36 34.67
CA VAL A 290 -10.51 -13.78 35.92
C VAL A 290 -11.44 -12.62 36.29
N PRO A 291 -11.85 -12.50 37.58
CA PRO A 291 -12.78 -11.48 38.04
C PRO A 291 -12.06 -10.14 38.13
N ASN A 292 -12.55 -9.13 37.42
CA ASN A 292 -12.06 -7.76 37.59
C ASN A 292 -12.68 -7.16 38.85
N THR A 293 -11.96 -7.22 39.98
CA THR A 293 -12.26 -6.39 41.16
C THR A 293 -11.27 -5.23 41.19
N ALA A 294 -11.62 -4.13 40.54
CA ALA A 294 -11.16 -2.78 40.87
C ALA A 294 -12.10 -1.79 40.18
N ALA A 295 -12.97 -1.18 40.99
CA ALA A 295 -13.94 -0.20 40.55
C ALA A 295 -13.31 1.21 40.51
N THR A 296 -13.42 1.90 39.37
CA THR A 296 -13.87 3.31 39.24
C THR A 296 -14.24 3.58 37.75
N PRO A 297 -15.05 4.60 37.40
CA PRO A 297 -16.42 4.38 36.95
C PRO A 297 -16.69 4.79 35.48
N ALA A 298 -17.72 4.15 34.91
CA ALA A 298 -18.56 4.57 33.78
C ALA A 298 -17.86 5.03 32.48
N ASP A 299 -17.64 4.06 31.59
CA ASP A 299 -18.10 4.21 30.20
C ASP A 299 -18.88 2.92 29.83
N GLU A 300 -20.20 3.06 29.66
CA GLU A 300 -21.13 1.95 29.41
C GLU A 300 -20.95 1.38 28.00
N ALA A 301 -20.23 0.26 27.88
CA ALA A 301 -20.27 -0.57 26.68
C ALA A 301 -19.76 -1.98 26.97
N GLY A 302 -20.61 -2.80 27.59
CA GLY A 302 -20.37 -4.25 27.66
C GLY A 302 -20.16 -4.87 26.25
N PRO A 303 -19.63 -6.10 26.17
CA PRO A 303 -19.46 -6.78 24.88
C PRO A 303 -20.79 -6.80 24.10
N ALA A 304 -20.75 -6.56 22.79
CA ALA A 304 -21.93 -6.62 21.95
C ALA A 304 -22.56 -8.00 22.05
N ARG A 305 -23.78 -8.04 22.59
CA ARG A 305 -24.52 -9.27 22.86
C ARG A 305 -26.01 -9.00 22.71
N ILE A 306 -26.64 -9.71 21.80
CA ILE A 306 -28.08 -9.66 21.60
C ILE A 306 -28.69 -10.93 22.19
N THR A 307 -29.72 -10.77 23.02
CA THR A 307 -30.45 -11.90 23.60
C THR A 307 -31.93 -11.80 23.28
N GLY A 308 -32.59 -12.95 23.09
CA GLY A 308 -33.99 -12.95 22.69
C GLY A 308 -34.62 -14.34 22.67
N ARG A 309 -35.87 -14.40 22.24
CA ARG A 309 -36.65 -15.62 22.07
C ARG A 309 -37.16 -15.70 20.64
N VAL A 310 -36.89 -16.82 19.97
CA VAL A 310 -37.45 -17.13 18.64
C VAL A 310 -38.62 -18.09 18.78
N SER A 311 -39.71 -17.80 18.07
CA SER A 311 -40.89 -18.66 17.99
C SER A 311 -41.37 -18.80 16.54
N LEU A 312 -42.13 -19.86 16.26
CA LEU A 312 -42.75 -20.09 14.97
C LEU A 312 -44.23 -19.68 15.04
N ALA A 313 -44.70 -18.90 14.06
CA ALA A 313 -46.10 -18.52 13.98
C ALA A 313 -46.99 -19.77 13.83
N PRO A 314 -48.12 -19.89 14.56
CA PRO A 314 -48.99 -21.07 14.49
C PRO A 314 -49.49 -21.39 13.07
N ALA A 315 -49.68 -20.37 12.23
CA ALA A 315 -50.11 -20.54 10.84
C ALA A 315 -49.10 -21.27 9.95
N LEU A 316 -47.80 -21.24 10.31
CA LEU A 316 -46.71 -21.87 9.56
C LEU A 316 -46.21 -23.17 10.22
N ALA A 317 -46.78 -23.57 11.36
CA ALA A 317 -46.36 -24.75 12.10
C ALA A 317 -46.48 -26.05 11.28
N ALA A 318 -47.50 -26.15 10.41
CA ALA A 318 -47.67 -27.31 9.53
C ALA A 318 -46.66 -27.38 8.38
N SER A 319 -45.93 -26.28 8.11
CA SER A 319 -44.95 -26.18 7.03
C SER A 319 -43.52 -26.48 7.48
N ALA A 320 -43.30 -26.76 8.76
CA ALA A 320 -42.00 -27.08 9.35
C ALA A 320 -42.01 -28.48 9.98
N GLN A 321 -40.93 -29.23 9.78
CA GLN A 321 -40.71 -30.53 10.43
C GLN A 321 -39.83 -30.35 11.67
N PRO A 322 -39.99 -31.17 12.73
CA PRO A 322 -39.17 -31.06 13.95
C PRO A 322 -37.66 -31.15 13.71
N THR A 323 -37.25 -31.87 12.65
CA THR A 323 -35.85 -32.06 12.26
C THR A 323 -35.28 -30.93 11.39
N ASP A 324 -36.10 -29.98 10.95
CA ASP A 324 -35.64 -28.88 10.11
C ASP A 324 -34.70 -27.96 10.89
N THR A 325 -33.72 -27.40 10.19
CA THR A 325 -32.69 -26.57 10.82
C THR A 325 -33.19 -25.13 10.98
N VAL A 326 -33.10 -24.60 12.19
CA VAL A 326 -33.33 -23.19 12.52
C VAL A 326 -31.98 -22.46 12.57
N PHE A 327 -31.77 -21.50 11.67
CA PHE A 327 -30.64 -20.58 11.69
C PHE A 327 -31.09 -19.24 12.29
N ILE A 328 -30.48 -18.86 13.42
CA ILE A 328 -30.69 -17.55 14.05
C ILE A 328 -29.43 -16.74 13.79
N PHE A 329 -29.54 -15.60 13.13
CA PHE A 329 -28.39 -14.83 12.69
C PHE A 329 -28.58 -13.33 12.91
N ALA A 330 -27.46 -12.61 13.02
CA ALA A 330 -27.44 -11.15 13.01
C ALA A 330 -26.70 -10.68 11.76
N ARG A 331 -27.24 -9.69 11.05
CA ARG A 331 -26.60 -9.04 9.90
C ARG A 331 -26.52 -7.53 10.12
N ALA A 332 -25.57 -6.87 9.47
CA ALA A 332 -25.52 -5.41 9.48
C ALA A 332 -26.81 -4.82 8.88
N ALA A 333 -27.35 -3.76 9.51
CA ALA A 333 -28.51 -3.05 8.95
C ALA A 333 -28.13 -2.32 7.65
N GLU A 334 -26.89 -1.84 7.57
CA GLU A 334 -26.28 -1.17 6.42
C GLU A 334 -24.93 -1.82 6.12
N GLY A 335 -24.69 -2.20 4.87
CA GLY A 335 -23.45 -2.86 4.44
C GLY A 335 -23.67 -4.27 3.85
N PRO A 336 -22.64 -5.13 3.85
CA PRO A 336 -22.69 -6.43 3.19
C PRO A 336 -23.74 -7.35 3.83
N ARG A 337 -24.52 -8.06 2.98
CA ARG A 337 -25.65 -8.93 3.40
C ARG A 337 -25.25 -10.22 4.11
N MET A 338 -23.97 -10.37 4.46
CA MET A 338 -23.45 -11.57 5.10
C MET A 338 -23.72 -11.54 6.62
N PRO A 339 -24.03 -12.67 7.27
CA PRO A 339 -24.28 -12.73 8.69
C PRO A 339 -23.00 -12.50 9.50
N LEU A 340 -23.10 -11.69 10.55
CA LEU A 340 -22.06 -11.36 11.52
C LEU A 340 -21.95 -12.41 12.63
N ALA A 341 -23.07 -13.04 12.97
CA ALA A 341 -23.15 -14.13 13.94
C ALA A 341 -24.24 -15.09 13.48
N ILE A 342 -24.03 -16.39 13.65
CA ILE A 342 -25.01 -17.41 13.29
C ILE A 342 -25.06 -18.51 14.36
N LEU A 343 -26.27 -18.91 14.73
CA LEU A 343 -26.57 -19.98 15.66
C LEU A 343 -27.47 -21.00 14.96
N LYS A 344 -27.04 -22.27 14.95
CA LYS A 344 -27.78 -23.38 14.36
C LYS A 344 -28.51 -24.18 15.44
N ARG A 345 -29.81 -24.40 15.24
CA ARG A 345 -30.72 -25.15 16.12
C ARG A 345 -31.73 -25.95 15.28
N THR A 346 -32.67 -26.63 15.91
CA THR A 346 -33.74 -27.39 15.24
C THR A 346 -35.13 -26.86 15.58
N VAL A 347 -36.12 -27.15 14.74
CA VAL A 347 -37.51 -26.74 14.97
C VAL A 347 -38.10 -27.37 16.23
N ALA A 348 -37.69 -28.60 16.57
CA ALA A 348 -38.11 -29.28 17.79
C ALA A 348 -37.78 -28.51 19.08
N GLU A 349 -36.80 -27.61 19.04
CA GLU A 349 -36.38 -26.81 20.19
C GLU A 349 -37.19 -25.50 20.32
N LEU A 350 -38.03 -25.14 19.33
CA LEU A 350 -38.83 -23.92 19.38
C LEU A 350 -39.95 -24.01 20.43
N PRO A 351 -40.18 -22.94 21.20
CA PRO A 351 -39.50 -21.64 21.19
C PRO A 351 -38.12 -21.65 21.90
N ILE A 352 -37.10 -21.06 21.27
CA ILE A 352 -35.70 -21.08 21.74
C ILE A 352 -35.30 -19.72 22.28
N THR A 353 -34.59 -19.72 23.42
CA THR A 353 -33.87 -18.52 23.90
C THR A 353 -32.47 -18.51 23.31
N PHE A 354 -32.08 -17.41 22.66
CA PHE A 354 -30.80 -17.28 21.97
C PHE A 354 -29.96 -16.14 22.53
N ALA A 355 -28.65 -16.26 22.33
CA ALA A 355 -27.68 -15.19 22.53
C ALA A 355 -26.75 -15.15 21.32
N LEU A 356 -26.60 -13.98 20.70
CA LEU A 356 -25.64 -13.72 19.63
C LEU A 356 -24.59 -12.74 20.15
N ASP A 357 -23.31 -13.06 19.97
CA ASP A 357 -22.19 -12.21 20.38
C ASP A 357 -21.01 -12.32 19.40
N ASP A 358 -19.97 -11.53 19.66
CA ASP A 358 -18.76 -11.43 18.83
C ASP A 358 -17.95 -12.74 18.70
N SER A 359 -18.18 -13.72 19.58
CA SER A 359 -17.48 -15.01 19.52
C SER A 359 -17.99 -15.90 18.38
N MET A 360 -19.20 -15.62 17.89
CA MET A 360 -19.84 -16.36 16.79
C MET A 360 -19.47 -15.82 15.40
N ALA A 361 -18.63 -14.79 15.33
CA ALA A 361 -18.17 -14.21 14.07
C ALA A 361 -17.10 -15.09 13.40
N MET A 362 -17.26 -15.35 12.10
CA MET A 362 -16.31 -16.14 11.31
C MET A 362 -15.00 -15.39 11.05
N SER A 363 -15.00 -14.06 11.13
CA SER A 363 -13.80 -13.24 10.96
C SER A 363 -13.75 -12.08 11.98
N PRO A 364 -12.55 -11.59 12.33
CA PRO A 364 -12.40 -10.49 13.28
C PRO A 364 -12.98 -9.14 12.81
N GLU A 365 -13.15 -8.98 11.49
CA GLU A 365 -13.69 -7.76 10.86
C GLU A 365 -15.22 -7.77 10.80
N MET A 366 -15.85 -8.96 10.80
CA MET A 366 -17.31 -9.15 10.70
C MET A 366 -17.95 -9.43 12.07
N LYS A 367 -17.56 -8.65 13.09
CA LYS A 367 -18.08 -8.81 14.46
C LYS A 367 -19.31 -7.94 14.72
N LEU A 368 -20.21 -8.43 15.58
CA LEU A 368 -21.41 -7.72 16.00
C LEU A 368 -21.07 -6.33 16.57
N SER A 369 -20.03 -6.22 17.39
CA SER A 369 -19.58 -4.96 18.02
C SER A 369 -19.06 -3.89 17.06
N ARG A 370 -18.76 -4.24 15.82
CA ARG A 370 -18.26 -3.29 14.82
C ARG A 370 -19.37 -2.51 14.12
N PHE A 371 -20.61 -2.93 14.27
CA PHE A 371 -21.76 -2.30 13.61
C PHE A 371 -22.63 -1.58 14.65
N PRO A 372 -23.10 -0.35 14.37
CA PRO A 372 -23.96 0.39 15.30
C PRO A 372 -25.38 -0.16 15.33
N ARG A 373 -25.86 -0.70 14.20
CA ARG A 373 -27.21 -1.25 14.04
C ARG A 373 -27.17 -2.57 13.28
N VAL A 374 -27.99 -3.50 13.71
CA VAL A 374 -28.09 -4.85 13.13
C VAL A 374 -29.53 -5.30 13.01
N ILE A 375 -29.78 -6.20 12.07
CA ILE A 375 -31.05 -6.89 11.90
C ILE A 375 -30.84 -8.33 12.34
N VAL A 376 -31.71 -8.81 13.23
CA VAL A 376 -31.69 -10.21 13.68
C VAL A 376 -32.74 -10.96 12.89
N GLY A 377 -32.31 -12.02 12.22
CA GLY A 377 -33.17 -12.90 11.43
C GLY A 377 -33.17 -14.31 11.98
N ALA A 378 -34.28 -15.01 11.78
CA ALA A 378 -34.39 -16.45 11.97
C ALA A 378 -34.92 -17.08 10.70
N ARG A 379 -34.36 -18.24 10.33
CA ARG A 379 -34.77 -19.01 9.16
C ARG A 379 -34.88 -20.49 9.49
N ILE A 380 -35.95 -21.13 9.05
CA ILE A 380 -36.07 -22.59 9.00
C ILE A 380 -35.70 -23.04 7.59
N SER A 381 -34.63 -23.83 7.47
CA SER A 381 -34.22 -24.43 6.21
C SER A 381 -34.31 -25.95 6.27
N ARG A 382 -35.05 -26.52 5.30
CA ARG A 382 -35.17 -27.97 5.10
C ARG A 382 -33.92 -28.57 4.46
N SER A 383 -33.22 -27.76 3.65
CA SER A 383 -31.99 -28.17 2.96
C SER A 383 -30.77 -28.23 3.88
N GLY A 384 -30.86 -27.64 5.09
CA GLY A 384 -29.74 -27.53 6.02
C GLY A 384 -28.69 -26.48 5.62
N ASN A 385 -28.92 -25.73 4.55
CA ASN A 385 -28.05 -24.64 4.11
C ASN A 385 -28.40 -23.31 4.81
N ALA A 386 -27.39 -22.56 5.21
CA ALA A 386 -27.58 -21.26 5.86
C ALA A 386 -28.01 -20.14 4.88
N MET A 387 -27.73 -20.33 3.58
CA MET A 387 -28.12 -19.39 2.52
C MET A 387 -29.63 -19.45 2.24
N PRO A 388 -30.28 -18.32 1.90
CA PRO A 388 -31.71 -18.29 1.64
C PRO A 388 -32.08 -19.18 0.44
N GLN A 389 -33.07 -20.06 0.61
CA GLN A 389 -33.66 -20.83 -0.48
C GLN A 389 -35.17 -20.53 -0.60
N PRO A 390 -35.72 -20.57 -1.83
CA PRO A 390 -37.17 -20.50 -2.03
C PRO A 390 -37.88 -21.60 -1.23
N GLY A 391 -38.91 -21.22 -0.48
CA GLY A 391 -39.70 -22.11 0.38
C GLY A 391 -39.22 -22.22 1.84
N ASP A 392 -38.08 -21.62 2.20
CA ASP A 392 -37.64 -21.54 3.59
C ASP A 392 -38.55 -20.59 4.39
N LEU A 393 -38.83 -20.89 5.66
CA LEU A 393 -39.59 -19.99 6.52
C LEU A 393 -38.64 -18.98 7.17
N HIS A 394 -39.01 -17.70 7.27
CA HIS A 394 -38.16 -16.68 7.87
C HIS A 394 -38.96 -15.65 8.68
N GLY A 395 -38.24 -14.94 9.55
CA GLY A 395 -38.70 -13.76 10.27
C GLY A 395 -37.51 -12.86 10.58
N GLU A 396 -37.70 -11.54 10.52
CA GLU A 396 -36.65 -10.55 10.77
C GLU A 396 -37.13 -9.44 11.72
N SER A 397 -36.22 -8.93 12.54
CA SER A 397 -36.45 -7.76 13.38
C SER A 397 -36.25 -6.45 12.59
N PRO A 398 -36.83 -5.32 13.03
CA PRO A 398 -36.34 -4.00 12.60
C PRO A 398 -34.88 -3.80 13.04
N PRO A 399 -34.16 -2.79 12.51
CA PRO A 399 -32.80 -2.46 12.96
C PRO A 399 -32.75 -2.19 14.47
N LYS A 400 -31.91 -2.94 15.18
CA LYS A 400 -31.68 -2.86 16.62
C LYS A 400 -30.23 -2.52 16.94
N GLY A 401 -29.99 -2.06 18.17
CA GLY A 401 -28.65 -1.90 18.70
C GLY A 401 -27.98 -3.27 18.97
N THR A 402 -26.66 -3.27 19.08
CA THR A 402 -25.86 -4.51 19.24
C THR A 402 -25.82 -5.06 20.67
N ARG A 403 -26.66 -4.51 21.54
CA ARG A 403 -26.79 -4.88 22.96
C ARG A 403 -28.24 -5.11 23.39
N GLU A 404 -29.12 -5.38 22.42
CA GLU A 404 -30.55 -5.59 22.67
C GLU A 404 -30.78 -6.81 23.56
N LYS A 405 -31.66 -6.69 24.55
CA LYS A 405 -32.08 -7.78 25.43
C LYS A 405 -33.55 -8.11 25.23
N ASN A 406 -33.92 -9.37 25.45
CA ASN A 406 -35.30 -9.85 25.35
C ASN A 406 -35.95 -9.59 23.99
N LEU A 407 -35.19 -9.68 22.89
CA LEU A 407 -35.73 -9.53 21.54
C LEU A 407 -36.71 -10.68 21.25
N GLU A 408 -37.97 -10.36 20.98
CA GLU A 408 -38.93 -11.33 20.47
C GLU A 408 -38.87 -11.38 18.95
N LEU A 409 -38.63 -12.58 18.41
CA LEU A 409 -38.57 -12.82 16.98
C LEU A 409 -39.55 -13.93 16.62
N VAL A 410 -40.43 -13.64 15.66
CA VAL A 410 -41.44 -14.58 15.18
C VAL A 410 -41.13 -14.92 13.73
N ILE A 411 -41.09 -16.21 13.41
CA ILE A 411 -40.98 -16.71 12.05
C ILE A 411 -42.40 -16.77 11.48
N ASP A 412 -42.73 -15.84 10.59
CA ASP A 412 -44.10 -15.58 10.12
C ASP A 412 -44.23 -15.45 8.59
N ALA A 413 -43.13 -15.51 7.84
CA ALA A 413 -43.11 -15.36 6.39
C ALA A 413 -42.45 -16.54 5.68
N VAL A 414 -42.84 -16.76 4.42
CA VAL A 414 -42.21 -17.74 3.51
C VAL A 414 -41.28 -17.00 2.57
N GLN A 415 -40.03 -17.46 2.47
CA GLN A 415 -39.04 -16.97 1.52
C GLN A 415 -39.52 -17.32 0.11
N ARG A 416 -39.84 -16.30 -0.68
CA ARG A 416 -40.17 -16.47 -2.09
C ARG A 416 -38.93 -16.70 -2.93
#